data_AF-A0A7C4XAC1-F1
#
_entry.id   AF-A0A7C4XAC1-F1
#
_cell.length_a   1.000
_cell.length_b   1.000
_cell.length_c   1.000
_cell.angle_alpha   90.00
_cell.angle_beta   90.00
_cell.angle_gamma   90.00
#
_symmetry.space_group_name_H-M   'P 1'
#
loop_
_entity.id
_entity.type
_entity.pdbx_description
1 polymer ?
#
loop_
_entity_poly.entity_id
_entity_poly.type
_entity_poly.pdbx_seq_one_letter_code
_entity_poly.pdbx_strand_id
1 'polypeptide(L)'
;MQIRQRGPKIINQIVVTCMLFSAGTVFLQAATTTTWNPAANPAGSGRWTDKANWSGTIPDGGPQGDYKCVFNVNGARECLIDTVITVSQVVQGDNGPGGMVRIVNGGNLTAGR
;
A
#
# COMPACT_ATOMS: atom_id res chain seq x y z
N MET A 1 -28.58 -65.94 -44.85
CA MET A 1 -29.13 -66.02 -43.48
C MET A 1 -28.42 -64.99 -42.62
N GLN A 2 -29.18 -63.96 -42.22
CA GLN A 2 -28.94 -62.86 -41.26
C GLN A 2 -27.58 -62.14 -41.18
N ILE A 3 -27.62 -60.87 -41.61
CA ILE A 3 -26.68 -59.77 -41.30
C ILE A 3 -26.86 -59.35 -39.82
N ARG A 4 -25.77 -59.15 -39.08
CA ARG A 4 -25.74 -58.19 -37.96
C ARG A 4 -24.44 -57.39 -37.97
N GLN A 5 -24.55 -56.15 -38.44
CA GLN A 5 -23.59 -55.08 -38.18
C GLN A 5 -23.55 -54.80 -36.67
N ARG A 6 -22.36 -54.62 -36.08
CA ARG A 6 -22.20 -53.96 -34.78
C ARG A 6 -21.41 -52.66 -35.00
N GLY A 7 -22.13 -51.54 -34.98
CA GLY A 7 -21.56 -50.20 -34.87
C GLY A 7 -21.16 -49.86 -33.41
N PRO A 8 -20.42 -48.76 -33.20
CA PRO A 8 -19.66 -48.46 -31.96
C PRO A 8 -20.40 -47.49 -31.02
N LYS A 9 -20.22 -47.56 -29.68
CA LYS A 9 -20.48 -46.43 -28.75
C LYS A 9 -19.60 -46.42 -27.48
N ILE A 10 -18.80 -45.35 -27.41
CA ILE A 10 -18.05 -44.68 -26.34
C ILE A 10 -18.85 -44.55 -25.03
N ILE A 11 -18.32 -44.87 -23.83
CA ILE A 11 -18.73 -44.23 -22.54
C ILE A 11 -17.60 -44.28 -21.46
N ASN A 12 -17.18 -43.10 -21.02
CA ASN A 12 -16.66 -42.67 -19.71
C ASN A 12 -15.46 -43.37 -19.04
N GLN A 13 -14.27 -42.77 -19.18
CA GLN A 13 -13.42 -42.49 -18.02
C GLN A 13 -12.62 -41.21 -18.27
N ILE A 14 -13.33 -40.10 -18.44
CA ILE A 14 -12.76 -38.77 -18.23
C ILE A 14 -12.55 -38.70 -16.72
N VAL A 15 -11.30 -38.88 -16.29
CA VAL A 15 -10.86 -38.51 -14.95
C VAL A 15 -10.99 -36.99 -14.87
N VAL A 16 -12.19 -36.52 -14.54
CA VAL A 16 -12.45 -35.14 -14.13
C VAL A 16 -11.86 -35.03 -12.72
N THR A 17 -10.55 -34.81 -12.66
CA THR A 17 -9.92 -34.29 -11.45
C THR A 17 -10.51 -32.91 -11.23
N CYS A 18 -11.50 -32.82 -10.33
CA CYS A 18 -12.02 -31.55 -9.83
C CYS A 18 -10.84 -30.71 -9.33
N MET A 19 -10.44 -29.72 -10.14
CA MET A 19 -9.57 -28.65 -9.70
C MET A 19 -10.31 -27.88 -8.61
N LEU A 20 -10.09 -28.26 -7.36
CA LEU A 20 -10.35 -27.39 -6.22
C LEU A 20 -9.36 -26.22 -6.33
N PHE A 21 -9.70 -25.21 -7.14
CA PHE A 21 -9.16 -23.87 -6.95
C PHE A 21 -9.77 -23.34 -5.67
N SER A 22 -9.12 -23.62 -4.54
CA SER A 22 -9.33 -22.81 -3.34
C SER A 22 -8.99 -21.38 -3.71
N ALA A 23 -10.01 -20.54 -3.90
CA ALA A 23 -9.85 -19.11 -4.05
C ALA A 23 -9.22 -18.62 -2.74
N GLY A 24 -7.90 -18.49 -2.73
CA GLY A 24 -7.18 -17.88 -1.63
C GLY A 24 -7.69 -16.45 -1.50
N THR A 25 -8.29 -16.14 -0.36
CA THR A 25 -8.60 -14.76 -0.01
C THR A 25 -7.26 -14.03 0.14
N VAL A 26 -6.95 -13.15 -0.80
CA VAL A 26 -5.82 -12.22 -0.64
C VAL A 26 -6.29 -11.18 0.37
N PHE A 27 -5.82 -11.30 1.61
CA PHE A 27 -5.93 -10.21 2.57
C PHE A 27 -4.94 -9.13 2.15
N LEU A 28 -5.41 -8.12 1.42
CA LEU A 28 -4.66 -6.87 1.25
C LEU A 28 -4.78 -6.12 2.58
N GLN A 29 -3.72 -6.11 3.38
CA GLN A 29 -3.64 -5.25 4.54
C GLN A 29 -3.65 -3.80 4.07
N ALA A 30 -4.70 -3.04 4.42
CA ALA A 30 -4.77 -1.64 4.08
C ALA A 30 -3.72 -0.85 4.87
N ALA A 31 -2.97 0.01 4.19
CA ALA A 31 -2.01 0.89 4.83
C ALA A 31 -2.72 1.87 5.78
N THR A 32 -2.12 2.10 6.95
CA THR A 32 -2.55 3.13 7.89
C THR A 32 -2.34 4.50 7.27
N THR A 33 -3.42 5.25 7.10
CA THR A 33 -3.36 6.59 6.51
C THR A 33 -3.03 7.63 7.57
N THR A 34 -2.05 8.49 7.29
CA THR A 34 -1.73 9.66 8.11
C THR A 34 -1.40 10.86 7.22
N THR A 35 -1.72 12.06 7.69
CA THR A 35 -1.60 13.30 6.93
C THR A 35 -0.54 14.20 7.53
N TRP A 36 0.30 14.77 6.68
CA TRP A 36 1.24 15.81 7.06
C TRP A 36 0.49 17.11 7.43
N ASN A 37 0.48 17.44 8.71
CA ASN A 37 -0.18 18.60 9.30
C ASN A 37 0.76 19.38 10.26
N PRO A 38 1.80 20.05 9.74
CA PRO A 38 2.78 20.77 10.55
C PRO A 38 2.22 22.02 11.22
N ALA A 39 1.01 22.47 10.86
CA ALA A 39 0.33 23.59 11.53
C ALA A 39 -0.11 23.22 12.96
N ALA A 40 -0.32 21.92 13.24
CA ALA A 40 -0.55 21.42 14.59
C ALA A 40 0.70 21.47 15.48
N ASN A 41 1.88 21.72 14.88
CA ASN A 41 3.16 21.86 15.57
C ASN A 41 3.89 23.13 15.08
N PRO A 42 3.39 24.33 15.44
CA PRO A 42 3.88 25.58 14.86
C PRO A 42 5.36 25.84 15.16
N ALA A 43 5.83 25.50 16.36
CA ALA A 43 7.23 25.58 16.78
C ALA A 43 8.11 24.42 16.29
N GLY A 44 7.52 23.47 15.56
CA GLY A 44 8.19 22.27 15.05
C GLY A 44 9.24 22.55 13.98
N SER A 45 10.18 21.61 13.87
CA SER A 45 11.29 21.69 12.92
C SER A 45 10.91 21.33 11.48
N GLY A 46 9.67 20.87 11.25
CA GLY A 46 9.24 20.33 9.96
C GLY A 46 9.81 18.94 9.65
N ARG A 47 10.42 18.25 10.61
CA ARG A 47 10.94 16.89 10.41
C ARG A 47 9.84 15.84 10.31
N TRP A 48 10.05 14.85 9.46
CA TRP A 48 9.20 13.66 9.33
C TRP A 48 9.06 12.91 10.66
N THR A 49 10.13 12.85 11.45
CA THR A 49 10.19 12.10 12.71
C THR A 49 9.45 12.77 13.86
N ASP A 50 9.00 14.01 13.71
CA ASP A 50 8.23 14.72 14.73
C ASP A 50 6.76 14.29 14.66
N LYS A 51 6.29 13.49 15.64
CA LYS A 51 4.89 13.02 15.72
C LYS A 51 3.85 14.12 15.58
N ALA A 52 4.12 15.28 16.20
CA ALA A 52 3.17 16.39 16.20
C ALA A 52 2.94 17.01 14.81
N ASN A 53 3.79 16.70 13.82
CA ASN A 53 3.57 17.11 12.43
C ASN A 53 2.61 16.17 11.68
N TRP A 54 2.18 15.06 12.27
CA TRP A 54 1.28 14.08 11.65
C TRP A 54 -0.09 14.09 12.34
N SER A 55 -1.15 13.87 11.56
CA SER A 55 -2.51 13.73 12.12
C SER A 55 -2.71 12.45 12.94
N GLY A 56 -1.76 11.51 12.88
CA GLY A 56 -1.85 10.21 13.54
C GLY A 56 -0.51 9.75 14.11
N THR A 57 -0.18 8.48 13.92
CA THR A 57 1.13 7.93 14.28
C THR A 57 2.20 8.42 13.31
N ILE A 58 3.44 8.53 13.79
CA ILE A 58 4.58 8.78 12.89
C ILE A 58 4.65 7.60 11.92
N PRO A 59 4.77 7.82 10.61
CA PRO A 59 5.10 6.77 9.66
C PRO A 59 6.61 6.48 9.75
N ASP A 60 7.04 5.82 10.82
CA ASP A 60 8.45 5.51 11.14
C ASP A 60 8.92 4.13 10.63
N GLY A 61 8.04 3.40 9.94
CA GLY A 61 8.34 2.06 9.44
C GLY A 61 8.34 0.97 10.52
N GLY A 62 7.81 1.26 11.72
CA GLY A 62 7.68 0.30 12.82
C GLY A 62 6.85 -0.96 12.47
N PRO A 63 6.68 -1.90 13.42
CA PRO A 63 6.09 -3.22 13.16
C PRO A 63 4.63 -3.20 12.68
N GLN A 64 3.94 -2.05 12.77
CA GLN A 64 2.60 -1.85 12.20
C GLN A 64 2.61 -1.63 10.67
N GLY A 65 3.79 -1.48 10.07
CA GLY A 65 4.15 -2.14 8.82
C GLY A 65 3.75 -1.47 7.51
N ASP A 66 2.66 -0.72 7.43
CA ASP A 66 2.24 -0.14 6.16
C ASP A 66 1.59 1.23 6.33
N TYR A 67 2.23 2.28 5.81
CA TYR A 67 1.74 3.66 5.91
C TYR A 67 1.41 4.26 4.55
N LYS A 68 0.24 4.90 4.45
CA LYS A 68 -0.12 5.85 3.40
C LYS A 68 0.05 7.27 3.96
N CYS A 69 1.12 7.94 3.53
CA CYS A 69 1.46 9.29 3.97
C CYS A 69 0.87 10.31 2.99
N VAL A 70 -0.07 11.13 3.45
CA VAL A 70 -0.81 12.08 2.62
C VAL A 70 -0.32 13.50 2.82
N PHE A 71 -0.02 14.17 1.72
CA PHE A 71 0.38 15.57 1.65
C PHE A 71 -0.67 16.34 0.84
N ASN A 72 -1.67 16.90 1.53
CA ASN A 72 -2.79 17.60 0.91
C ASN A 72 -3.18 18.92 1.61
N VAL A 73 -2.41 19.34 2.63
CA VAL A 73 -2.71 20.53 3.44
C VAL A 73 -2.16 21.78 2.76
N ASN A 74 -3.04 22.74 2.46
CA ASN A 74 -2.67 24.00 1.81
C ASN A 74 -1.72 24.83 2.68
N GLY A 75 -0.64 25.33 2.07
CA GLY A 75 0.37 26.13 2.77
C GLY A 75 1.13 25.39 3.86
N ALA A 76 1.07 24.04 3.89
CA ALA A 76 1.85 23.26 4.84
C ALA A 76 3.34 23.53 4.66
N ARG A 77 4.04 23.76 5.78
CA ARG A 77 5.50 23.78 5.83
C ARG A 77 6.07 22.49 5.23
N GLU A 78 7.22 22.59 4.56
CA GLU A 78 7.88 21.42 3.98
C GLU A 78 8.19 20.34 5.02
N CYS A 79 8.16 19.09 4.57
CA CYS A 79 8.53 17.93 5.34
C CYS A 79 9.98 17.58 5.07
N LEU A 80 10.81 17.63 6.12
CA LEU A 80 12.24 17.33 6.07
C LEU A 80 12.47 15.86 6.44
N ILE A 81 13.17 15.14 5.56
CA ILE A 81 13.62 13.77 5.81
C ILE A 81 15.14 13.79 5.94
N ASP A 82 15.62 13.63 7.18
CA ASP A 82 17.04 13.59 7.55
C ASP A 82 17.52 12.21 8.01
N THR A 83 16.65 11.19 7.88
CA THR A 83 16.91 9.80 8.24
C THR A 83 16.34 8.86 7.17
N VAL A 84 16.51 7.55 7.35
CA VAL A 84 15.92 6.52 6.49
C VAL A 84 14.47 6.30 6.86
N ILE A 85 13.58 6.45 5.88
CA ILE A 85 12.14 6.25 5.99
C ILE A 85 11.69 5.24 4.94
N THR A 86 10.90 4.26 5.37
CA THR A 86 10.25 3.29 4.49
C THR A 86 8.76 3.27 4.78
N VAL A 87 7.95 3.45 3.74
CA VAL A 87 6.48 3.45 3.82
C VAL A 87 5.89 2.71 2.62
N SER A 88 4.60 2.39 2.66
CA SER A 88 3.93 1.72 1.53
C SER A 88 3.57 2.74 0.46
N GLN A 89 3.09 3.92 0.85
CA GLN A 89 2.62 4.94 -0.08
C GLN A 89 2.93 6.36 0.41
N VAL A 90 3.30 7.21 -0.54
CA VAL A 90 3.34 8.66 -0.38
C VAL A 90 2.40 9.25 -1.42
N VAL A 91 1.44 10.06 -0.98
CA VAL A 91 0.41 10.65 -1.85
C VAL A 91 0.47 12.16 -1.75
N GLN A 92 0.71 12.80 -2.89
CA GLN A 92 0.72 14.25 -3.04
C GLN A 92 -0.63 14.71 -3.64
N GLY A 93 -1.25 15.70 -3.04
CA GLY A 93 -2.44 16.37 -3.58
C GLY A 93 -3.74 15.57 -3.51
N ASP A 94 -3.88 14.62 -2.57
CA ASP A 94 -5.12 13.87 -2.35
C ASP A 94 -6.25 14.81 -1.89
N ASN A 95 -7.12 15.23 -2.82
CA ASN A 95 -8.20 16.20 -2.59
C ASN A 95 -7.73 17.57 -2.04
N GLY A 96 -6.50 17.98 -2.36
CA GLY A 96 -5.91 19.26 -1.93
C GLY A 96 -4.64 19.59 -2.71
N PRO A 97 -3.95 20.69 -2.42
CA PRO A 97 -2.64 20.95 -3.01
C PRO A 97 -1.60 19.94 -2.49
N GLY A 98 -0.64 19.57 -3.33
CA GLY A 98 0.52 18.82 -2.89
C GLY A 98 1.35 19.60 -1.86
N GLY A 99 2.10 18.87 -1.05
CA GLY A 99 3.12 19.44 -0.16
C GLY A 99 4.52 19.39 -0.78
N MET A 100 5.51 19.77 0.03
CA MET A 100 6.92 19.63 -0.31
C MET A 100 7.57 18.63 0.62
N VAL A 101 8.24 17.62 0.05
CA VAL A 101 9.10 16.69 0.78
C VAL A 101 10.54 16.97 0.36
N ARG A 102 11.40 17.30 1.32
CA ARG A 102 12.81 17.58 1.08
C ARG A 102 13.66 16.56 1.82
N ILE A 103 14.46 15.81 1.07
CA ILE A 103 15.47 14.90 1.63
C ILE A 103 16.73 15.71 1.90
N VAL A 104 17.23 15.67 3.12
CA VAL A 104 18.40 16.43 3.59
C VAL A 104 19.35 15.54 4.39
N ASN A 105 20.60 15.97 4.58
CA ASN A 105 21.56 15.35 5.52
C ASN A 105 21.72 13.81 5.41
N GLY A 106 21.61 13.25 4.20
CA GLY A 106 21.74 11.81 3.98
C GLY A 106 20.49 10.98 4.26
N GLY A 107 19.33 11.63 4.43
CA GLY A 107 18.03 10.96 4.52
C GLY A 107 17.71 10.12 3.27
N ASN A 108 16.78 9.18 3.43
CA ASN A 108 16.29 8.32 2.36
C ASN A 108 14.78 8.12 2.53
N LEU A 109 14.06 8.08 1.40
CA LEU A 109 12.64 7.75 1.37
C LEU A 109 12.42 6.61 0.37
N THR A 110 11.94 5.48 0.88
CA THR A 110 11.46 4.36 0.06
C THR A 110 9.93 4.27 0.20
N ALA A 111 9.24 4.23 -0.95
CA ALA A 111 7.80 4.00 -1.02
C ALA A 111 7.51 2.80 -1.94
N GLY A 112 6.46 2.03 -1.62
CA GLY A 112 6.05 0.84 -2.39
C GLY A 112 6.59 -0.48 -1.83
N ARG A 113 6.74 -0.59 -0.50
CA ARG A 113 7.04 -1.84 0.20
C ARG A 113 5.89 -2.85 0.09
#